data_AF-A0A847PZZ9-F1
#
_entry.id   AF-A0A847PZZ9-F1
#
_cell.length_a   1.000
_cell.length_b   1.000
_cell.length_c   1.000
_cell.angle_alpha   90.00
_cell.angle_beta   90.00
_cell.angle_gamma   90.00
#
_symmetry.space_group_name_H-M   'P 1'
#
loop_
_entity.id
_entity.type
_entity.pdbx_description
1 polymer ?
#
loop_
_entity_poly.entity_id
_entity_poly.type
_entity_poly.pdbx_seq_one_letter_code
_entity_poly.pdbx_strand_id
1 'polypeptide(L)'
;MDYALVALVAAVLYVLFRASRRLLGLALAALERRRGALTSDDMIILGFRTLIPGMLFLPLVTWGLAFVDPLHLPGGLVLHLVLVSISIVLFSFAEDLFGAVSRYPAGRMRAGEHWRGTGPLLIAFWIAGFFLISPLFYTGVALCLALLHAYALSCRSQRAAPQTRR
;
A
#
# COMPACT_ATOMS: atom_id res chain seq x y z
N MET A 1 -25.84 11.45 -21.36
CA MET A 1 -24.59 10.74 -21.73
C MET A 1 -23.69 10.50 -20.52
N ASP A 2 -23.71 11.36 -19.50
CA ASP A 2 -22.82 11.25 -18.34
C ASP A 2 -23.00 9.96 -17.54
N TYR A 3 -24.23 9.46 -17.37
CA TYR A 3 -24.48 8.18 -16.69
C TYR A 3 -23.85 6.97 -17.39
N ALA A 4 -23.81 6.97 -18.73
CA ALA A 4 -23.19 5.88 -19.50
C ALA A 4 -21.66 5.90 -19.38
N LEU A 5 -21.06 7.10 -19.35
CA LEU A 5 -19.63 7.27 -19.13
C LEU A 5 -19.23 6.88 -17.70
N VAL A 6 -20.02 7.26 -16.69
CA VAL A 6 -19.82 6.83 -15.30
C VAL A 6 -19.92 5.31 -15.18
N ALA A 7 -20.93 4.69 -15.79
CA ALA A 7 -21.09 3.23 -15.78
C ALA A 7 -19.91 2.52 -16.45
N LEU A 8 -19.39 3.07 -17.55
CA LEU A 8 -18.21 2.53 -18.23
C LEU A 8 -16.96 2.63 -17.35
N VAL A 9 -16.71 3.78 -16.72
CA VAL A 9 -15.58 3.96 -15.79
C VAL A 9 -15.70 3.00 -14.61
N ALA A 10 -16.88 2.87 -14.02
CA ALA A 10 -17.12 1.92 -12.93
C ALA A 10 -16.87 0.47 -13.36
N ALA A 11 -17.30 0.08 -14.57
CA ALA A 11 -17.05 -1.25 -15.11
C ALA A 11 -15.55 -1.51 -15.34
N VAL A 12 -14.81 -0.54 -15.89
CA VAL A 12 -13.36 -0.63 -16.07
C VAL A 12 -12.65 -0.77 -14.72
N LEU A 13 -12.97 0.10 -13.75
CA LEU A 13 -12.41 -0.01 -12.40
C LEU A 13 -12.72 -1.36 -11.77
N TYR A 14 -13.96 -1.85 -11.89
CA TYR A 14 -14.34 -3.17 -11.38
C TYR A 14 -13.49 -4.30 -11.98
N VAL A 15 -13.24 -4.27 -13.29
CA VAL A 15 -12.38 -5.24 -13.97
C VAL A 15 -10.94 -5.12 -13.48
N LEU A 16 -10.40 -3.91 -13.33
CA LEU A 16 -9.06 -3.68 -12.78
C LEU A 16 -8.94 -4.22 -11.35
N PHE A 17 -9.90 -3.93 -10.47
CA PHE A 17 -9.92 -4.45 -9.10
C PHE A 17 -9.99 -5.97 -9.05
N ARG A 18 -10.77 -6.59 -9.95
CA ARG A 18 -10.88 -8.04 -10.01
C ARG A 18 -9.60 -8.69 -10.54
N ALA A 19 -8.99 -8.09 -11.56
CA ALA A 19 -7.71 -8.54 -12.10
C ALA A 19 -6.60 -8.37 -11.06
N SER A 20 -6.56 -7.24 -10.37
CA SER A 20 -5.58 -6.94 -9.33
C SER A 20 -5.67 -7.98 -8.21
N ARG A 21 -6.86 -8.26 -7.68
CA ARG A 21 -7.06 -9.29 -6.64
C ARG A 21 -6.55 -10.67 -7.05
N ARG A 22 -6.78 -11.06 -8.31
CA ARG A 22 -6.23 -12.30 -8.84
C ARG A 22 -4.70 -12.28 -8.89
N LEU A 23 -4.11 -11.18 -9.35
CA LEU A 23 -2.66 -11.01 -9.39
C LEU A 23 -2.04 -11.05 -7.98
N LEU A 24 -2.68 -10.42 -6.99
CA LEU A 24 -2.24 -10.47 -5.60
C LEU A 24 -2.29 -11.91 -5.07
N GLY A 25 -3.39 -12.63 -5.31
CA GLY A 25 -3.52 -14.03 -4.91
C GLY A 25 -2.45 -14.92 -5.56
N LEU A 26 -2.16 -14.71 -6.84
CA LEU A 26 -1.08 -15.41 -7.55
C LEU A 26 0.30 -15.07 -6.97
N ALA A 27 0.55 -13.80 -6.66
CA ALA A 27 1.80 -13.34 -6.07
C ALA A 27 2.00 -13.92 -4.67
N LEU A 28 0.96 -13.95 -3.83
CA LEU A 28 0.99 -14.57 -2.51
C LEU A 28 1.22 -16.08 -2.61
N ALA A 29 0.52 -16.79 -3.49
CA ALA A 29 0.74 -18.22 -3.70
C ALA A 29 2.17 -18.52 -4.20
N ALA A 30 2.71 -17.68 -5.08
CA ALA A 30 4.10 -17.80 -5.53
C ALA A 30 5.10 -17.53 -4.40
N LEU A 31 4.79 -16.56 -3.51
CA LEU A 31 5.62 -16.24 -2.35
C LEU A 31 5.59 -17.36 -1.32
N GLU A 32 4.42 -17.94 -1.04
CA GLU A 32 4.26 -19.11 -0.17
C GLU A 32 5.06 -20.30 -0.67
N ARG A 33 5.04 -20.57 -1.98
CA ARG A 33 5.86 -21.64 -2.58
C ARG A 33 7.36 -21.43 -2.39
N ARG A 34 7.82 -20.18 -2.30
CA ARG A 34 9.25 -19.84 -2.17
C ARG A 34 9.73 -19.72 -0.73
N ARG A 35 8.89 -19.21 0.17
CA ARG A 35 9.27 -18.89 1.56
C ARG A 35 8.58 -19.75 2.62
N GLY A 36 7.66 -20.62 2.22
CA GLY A 36 6.81 -21.39 3.13
C GLY A 36 5.56 -20.62 3.55
N ALA A 37 4.85 -21.14 4.55
CA ALA A 37 3.59 -20.57 5.02
C ALA A 37 3.78 -19.12 5.50
N LEU A 38 3.04 -18.19 4.90
CA LEU A 38 3.05 -16.78 5.30
C LEU A 38 2.37 -16.60 6.66
N THR A 39 2.84 -15.61 7.42
CA THR A 39 2.30 -15.25 8.72
C THR A 39 1.62 -13.88 8.68
N SER A 40 0.87 -13.53 9.74
CA SER A 40 0.32 -12.18 9.90
C SER A 40 1.40 -11.09 9.84
N ASP A 41 2.64 -11.41 10.24
CA ASP A 41 3.77 -10.47 10.21
C ASP A 41 4.18 -10.13 8.78
N ASP A 42 4.26 -11.17 7.93
CA ASP A 42 4.56 -11.02 6.51
C ASP A 42 3.50 -10.18 5.82
N MET A 43 2.22 -10.36 6.17
CA MET A 43 1.13 -9.58 5.58
C MET A 43 1.22 -8.10 5.95
N ILE A 44 1.53 -7.77 7.20
CA ILE A 44 1.71 -6.39 7.65
C ILE A 44 2.92 -5.76 6.93
N ILE A 45 4.06 -6.46 6.87
CA ILE A 45 5.27 -5.96 6.22
C ILE A 45 5.04 -5.77 4.72
N LEU A 46 4.41 -6.74 4.05
CA LEU A 46 4.11 -6.67 2.62
C LEU A 46 3.08 -5.56 2.32
N GLY A 47 2.08 -5.38 3.19
CA GLY A 47 1.13 -4.28 3.12
C GLY A 47 1.83 -2.92 3.19
N PHE A 48 2.75 -2.72 4.12
CA PHE A 48 3.55 -1.49 4.19
C PHE A 48 4.48 -1.32 2.98
N ARG A 49 5.11 -2.40 2.52
CA ARG A 49 6.00 -2.40 1.35
C ARG A 49 5.29 -2.13 0.03
N THR A 50 3.99 -2.38 -0.05
CA THR A 50 3.17 -2.04 -1.22
C THR A 50 2.55 -0.65 -1.08
N LEU A 51 2.08 -0.31 0.12
CA LEU A 51 1.47 0.98 0.43
C LEU A 51 2.43 2.15 0.19
N ILE A 52 3.61 2.13 0.82
CA ILE A 52 4.53 3.27 0.78
C ILE A 52 4.97 3.61 -0.66
N PRO A 53 5.45 2.66 -1.48
CA PRO A 53 5.73 2.93 -2.88
C PRO A 53 4.49 3.36 -3.66
N GLY A 54 3.31 2.79 -3.38
CA GLY A 54 2.06 3.20 -4.01
C GLY A 54 1.69 4.67 -3.74
N MET A 55 1.96 5.16 -2.53
CA MET A 55 1.77 6.56 -2.15
C MET A 55 2.79 7.49 -2.82
N LEU A 56 4.03 7.05 -3.00
CA LEU A 56 5.08 7.85 -3.65
C LEU A 56 5.06 7.75 -5.17
N PHE A 57 4.40 6.73 -5.73
CA PHE A 57 4.42 6.46 -7.16
C PHE A 57 3.98 7.68 -7.97
N LEU A 58 2.83 8.25 -7.64
CA LEU A 58 2.28 9.39 -8.35
C LEU A 58 3.16 10.64 -8.26
N PRO A 59 3.59 11.12 -7.07
CA PRO A 59 4.46 12.29 -6.99
C PRO A 59 5.85 12.05 -7.60
N LEU A 60 6.43 10.85 -7.48
CA LEU A 60 7.72 10.54 -8.11
C LEU A 60 7.65 10.54 -9.63
N VAL A 61 6.62 9.90 -10.20
CA VAL A 61 6.44 9.90 -11.65
C VAL A 61 6.13 11.31 -12.15
N THR A 62 5.29 12.06 -11.46
CA THR A 62 4.98 13.46 -11.80
C THR A 62 6.24 14.32 -11.78
N TRP A 63 7.08 14.19 -10.75
CA TRP A 63 8.36 14.89 -10.66
C TRP A 63 9.31 14.49 -11.78
N GLY A 64 9.45 13.19 -12.07
CA GLY A 64 10.29 12.70 -13.17
C GLY A 64 9.85 13.20 -14.54
N LEU A 65 8.54 13.30 -14.78
CA LEU A 65 7.99 13.85 -16.03
C LEU A 65 8.25 15.35 -16.16
N ALA A 66 8.17 16.09 -15.05
CA ALA A 66 8.47 17.53 -15.03
C ALA A 66 9.94 17.85 -15.37
N PHE A 67 10.87 16.90 -15.17
CA PHE A 67 12.26 17.04 -15.63
C PHE A 67 12.40 16.95 -17.15
N VAL A 68 11.51 16.22 -17.83
CA VAL A 68 11.59 16.01 -19.28
C VAL A 68 10.93 17.16 -20.04
N ASP A 69 9.77 17.62 -19.58
CA ASP A 69 9.10 18.80 -20.13
C ASP A 69 8.45 19.62 -19.00
N PRO A 70 9.09 20.73 -18.57
CA PRO A 70 8.59 21.56 -17.48
C PRO A 70 7.40 22.45 -17.89
N LEU A 71 7.09 22.58 -19.19
CA LEU A 71 6.04 23.47 -19.71
C LEU A 71 4.77 22.71 -20.09
N HIS A 72 4.88 21.45 -20.48
CA HIS A 72 3.73 20.59 -20.81
C HIS A 72 3.87 19.26 -20.11
N LEU A 73 2.92 18.87 -19.26
CA LEU A 73 2.82 17.49 -18.77
C LEU A 73 2.59 16.57 -19.98
N PRO A 74 3.60 15.78 -20.41
CA PRO A 74 3.43 14.95 -21.60
C PRO A 74 2.32 13.93 -21.31
N GLY A 75 1.22 13.98 -22.08
CA GLY A 75 0.05 13.11 -21.88
C GLY A 75 -1.10 13.70 -21.03
N GLY A 76 -0.95 14.88 -20.44
CA GLY A 76 -2.03 15.67 -19.83
C GLY A 76 -2.95 14.89 -18.89
N LEU A 77 -4.27 15.09 -19.06
CA LEU A 77 -5.31 14.46 -18.24
C LEU A 77 -5.33 12.92 -18.38
N VAL A 78 -4.97 12.39 -19.56
CA VAL A 78 -4.96 10.93 -19.80
C VAL A 78 -3.86 10.26 -18.99
N LEU A 79 -2.64 10.81 -18.99
CA LEU A 79 -1.56 10.27 -18.18
C LEU A 79 -1.88 10.36 -16.69
N HIS A 80 -2.45 11.47 -16.24
CA HIS A 80 -2.90 11.62 -14.86
C HIS A 80 -3.92 10.53 -14.48
N LEU A 81 -4.93 10.29 -15.31
CA LEU A 81 -5.93 9.23 -15.07
C LEU A 81 -5.29 7.84 -15.01
N VAL A 82 -4.30 7.55 -15.86
CA VAL A 82 -3.56 6.28 -15.82
C VAL A 82 -2.78 6.15 -14.51
N LEU A 83 -2.05 7.19 -14.09
CA LEU A 83 -1.28 7.17 -12.84
C LEU A 83 -2.19 7.03 -11.63
N VAL A 84 -3.31 7.75 -11.58
CA VAL A 84 -4.32 7.63 -10.52
C VAL A 84 -4.87 6.21 -10.48
N SER A 85 -5.19 5.61 -11.64
CA SER A 85 -5.70 4.24 -11.72
C SER A 85 -4.68 3.23 -11.18
N ILE A 86 -3.40 3.39 -11.51
CA ILE A 86 -2.32 2.54 -10.96
C ILE A 86 -2.22 2.72 -9.44
N SER A 87 -2.25 3.95 -8.94
CA SER A 87 -2.23 4.22 -7.49
C SER A 87 -3.40 3.56 -6.78
N ILE A 88 -4.63 3.67 -7.31
CA ILE A 88 -5.83 3.00 -6.76
C ILE A 88 -5.60 1.48 -6.66
N VAL A 89 -5.04 0.86 -7.69
CA VAL A 89 -4.72 -0.57 -7.69
C VAL A 89 -3.69 -0.92 -6.61
N LEU A 90 -2.63 -0.11 -6.46
CA LEU A 90 -1.60 -0.33 -5.43
C LEU A 90 -2.16 -0.17 -4.02
N PHE A 91 -3.01 0.82 -3.79
CA PHE A 91 -3.71 0.99 -2.52
C PHE A 91 -4.65 -0.18 -2.23
N SER A 92 -5.36 -0.69 -3.24
CA SER A 92 -6.19 -1.89 -3.10
C SER A 92 -5.38 -3.11 -2.63
N PHE A 93 -4.14 -3.25 -3.10
CA PHE A 93 -3.27 -4.34 -2.64
C PHE A 93 -2.89 -4.20 -1.18
N ALA A 94 -2.50 -3.00 -0.76
CA ALA A 94 -2.21 -2.74 0.63
C ALA A 94 -3.43 -3.02 1.51
N GLU A 95 -4.61 -2.55 1.11
CA GLU A 95 -5.88 -2.79 1.83
C GLU A 95 -6.21 -4.28 1.93
N ASP A 96 -6.16 -5.01 0.82
CA ASP A 96 -6.44 -6.45 0.81
C ASP A 96 -5.42 -7.21 1.68
N LEU A 97 -4.15 -6.79 1.70
CA LEU A 97 -3.11 -7.37 2.57
C LEU A 97 -3.39 -7.09 4.05
N PHE A 98 -3.73 -5.87 4.43
CA PHE A 98 -4.10 -5.53 5.81
C PHE A 98 -5.37 -6.25 6.26
N GLY A 99 -6.37 -6.38 5.37
CA GLY A 99 -7.58 -7.16 5.65
C GLY A 99 -7.29 -8.66 5.81
N ALA A 100 -6.32 -9.19 5.06
CA ALA A 100 -5.92 -10.58 5.11
C ALA A 100 -5.11 -10.95 6.37
N VAL A 101 -4.50 -9.98 7.08
CA VAL A 101 -3.73 -10.23 8.33
C VAL A 101 -4.47 -11.15 9.30
N SER A 102 -5.80 -11.00 9.36
CA SER A 102 -6.70 -11.76 10.23
C SER A 102 -6.86 -13.25 9.88
N ARG A 103 -6.51 -13.65 8.65
CA ARG A 103 -6.68 -15.01 8.10
C ARG A 103 -5.41 -15.85 8.19
N TYR A 104 -4.27 -15.21 8.45
CA TYR A 104 -2.98 -15.86 8.55
C TYR A 104 -2.61 -16.17 10.01
N PRO A 105 -1.78 -17.19 10.26
CA PRO A 105 -1.32 -17.53 11.60
C PRO A 105 -0.49 -16.39 12.20
N ALA A 106 -0.63 -16.18 13.50
CA ALA A 106 0.12 -15.14 14.22
C ALA A 106 1.63 -15.38 14.04
N GLY A 107 2.33 -14.34 13.60
CA GLY A 107 3.78 -14.37 13.48
C GLY A 107 4.47 -14.19 14.84
N ARG A 108 5.75 -14.55 14.89
CA ARG A 108 6.58 -14.52 16.11
C ARG A 108 7.45 -13.27 16.22
N MET A 109 7.42 -12.36 15.24
CA MET A 109 8.33 -11.22 15.23
C MET A 109 8.03 -10.26 16.37
N ARG A 110 9.07 -9.68 16.96
CA ARG A 110 8.92 -8.62 17.96
C ARG A 110 8.54 -7.31 17.27
N ALA A 111 7.84 -6.42 17.98
CA ALA A 111 7.49 -5.11 17.44
C ALA A 111 8.71 -4.32 16.94
N GLY A 112 9.85 -4.42 17.65
CA GLY A 112 11.11 -3.80 17.22
C GLY A 112 11.67 -4.34 15.90
N GLU A 113 11.43 -5.61 15.58
CA GLU A 113 11.85 -6.20 14.30
C GLU A 113 10.98 -5.72 13.14
N HIS A 114 9.68 -5.54 13.38
CA HIS A 114 8.78 -4.88 12.44
C HIS A 114 9.25 -3.46 12.13
N TRP A 115 9.50 -2.65 13.16
CA TRP A 115 10.00 -1.28 12.98
C TRP A 115 11.39 -1.22 12.32
N ARG A 116 12.26 -2.20 12.52
CA ARG A 116 13.52 -2.29 11.76
C ARG A 116 13.28 -2.57 10.28
N GLY A 117 12.24 -3.33 9.94
CA GLY A 117 11.89 -3.65 8.55
C GLY A 117 11.08 -2.55 7.84
N THR A 118 10.20 -1.84 8.54
CA THR A 118 9.28 -0.83 7.98
C THR A 118 9.72 0.60 8.26
N GLY A 119 10.44 0.85 9.35
CA GLY A 119 10.93 2.17 9.75
C GLY A 119 11.80 2.86 8.70
N PRO A 120 12.83 2.20 8.13
CA PRO A 120 13.62 2.78 7.04
C PRO A 120 12.76 3.17 5.84
N LEU A 121 11.72 2.39 5.54
CA LEU A 121 10.79 2.66 4.44
C LEU A 121 9.94 3.90 4.73
N LEU A 122 9.49 4.06 5.98
CA LEU A 122 8.73 5.22 6.45
C LEU A 122 9.60 6.49 6.46
N ILE A 123 10.86 6.39 6.88
CA ILE A 123 11.82 7.50 6.84
C ILE A 123 12.09 7.90 5.38
N ALA A 124 12.34 6.93 4.49
CA ALA A 124 12.53 7.20 3.07
C ALA A 124 11.29 7.88 2.44
N PHE A 125 10.09 7.43 2.80
CA PHE A 125 8.83 8.06 2.42
C PHE A 125 8.74 9.51 2.87
N TRP A 126 9.04 9.75 4.14
CA TRP A 126 9.00 11.09 4.71
C TRP A 126 10.02 12.02 4.05
N ILE A 127 11.27 11.57 3.86
CA ILE A 127 12.31 12.35 3.18
C ILE A 127 11.89 12.66 1.73
N ALA A 128 11.43 11.67 0.97
CA ALA A 128 11.00 11.88 -0.40
C ALA A 128 9.86 12.91 -0.48
N GLY A 129 8.84 12.77 0.37
CA GLY A 129 7.71 13.70 0.39
C GLY A 129 8.02 15.09 0.93
N PHE A 130 8.97 15.19 1.86
CA PHE A 130 9.51 16.46 2.36
C PHE A 130 10.06 17.30 1.22
N PHE A 131 10.84 16.70 0.32
CA PHE A 131 11.43 17.41 -0.83
C PHE A 131 10.46 17.62 -1.99
N LEU A 132 9.48 16.75 -2.18
CA LEU A 132 8.59 16.79 -3.35
C LEU A 132 7.39 17.74 -3.19
N ILE A 133 6.79 17.82 -2.00
CA ILE A 133 5.52 18.55 -1.82
C ILE A 133 5.56 19.47 -0.60
N SER A 134 5.58 18.90 0.60
CA SER A 134 5.47 19.68 1.83
C SER A 134 5.89 18.87 3.05
N PRO A 135 6.76 19.44 3.92
CA PRO A 135 7.21 18.78 5.12
C PRO A 135 6.07 18.53 6.12
N LEU A 136 5.14 19.47 6.25
CA LEU A 136 4.00 19.38 7.17
C LEU A 136 3.03 18.27 6.74
N PHE A 137 2.68 18.23 5.45
CA PHE A 137 1.77 17.23 4.92
C PHE A 137 2.33 15.81 5.09
N TYR A 138 3.57 15.57 4.65
CA TYR A 138 4.18 14.25 4.73
C TYR A 138 4.55 13.83 6.15
N THR A 139 4.79 14.78 7.07
CA THR A 139 4.91 14.47 8.51
C THR A 139 3.59 13.93 9.05
N GLY A 140 2.47 14.59 8.73
CA GLY A 140 1.14 14.11 9.12
C GLY A 140 0.84 12.73 8.55
N VAL A 141 1.10 12.50 7.26
CA VAL A 141 0.89 11.19 6.62
C VAL A 141 1.81 10.12 7.21
N ALA A 142 3.10 10.41 7.43
CA ALA A 142 4.03 9.48 8.04
C ALA A 142 3.61 9.10 9.46
N LEU A 143 3.09 10.06 10.24
CA LEU A 143 2.54 9.78 11.56
C LEU A 143 1.29 8.89 11.48
N CYS A 144 0.36 9.18 10.57
CA CYS A 144 -0.80 8.32 10.33
C CYS A 144 -0.39 6.89 9.94
N LEU A 145 0.61 6.74 9.08
CA LEU A 145 1.16 5.44 8.71
C LEU A 145 1.83 4.74 9.89
N ALA A 146 2.55 5.48 10.75
CA ALA A 146 3.15 4.92 11.95
C ALA A 146 2.08 4.41 12.93
N LEU A 147 1.01 5.20 13.14
CA LEU A 147 -0.13 4.81 13.97
C LEU A 147 -0.87 3.61 13.39
N LEU A 148 -1.08 3.58 12.06
CA LEU A 148 -1.67 2.43 11.37
C LEU A 148 -0.82 1.18 11.57
N HIS A 149 0.51 1.29 11.51
CA HIS A 149 1.43 0.17 11.76
C HIS A 149 1.33 -0.33 13.21
N ALA A 150 1.34 0.60 14.16
CA ALA A 150 1.21 0.29 15.59
C ALA A 150 -0.15 -0.34 15.92
N TYR A 151 -1.21 0.12 15.25
CA TYR A 151 -2.55 -0.45 15.36
C TYR A 151 -2.60 -1.88 14.80
N ALA A 152 -2.06 -2.11 13.60
CA ALA A 152 -1.99 -3.44 12.99
C ALA A 152 -1.22 -4.44 13.88
N LEU A 153 -0.10 -4.00 14.48
CA LEU A 153 0.67 -4.78 15.44
C LEU A 153 -0.11 -5.08 16.75
N SER A 154 -0.88 -4.12 17.24
CA SER A 154 -1.73 -4.30 18.43
C SER A 154 -2.83 -5.33 18.19
N CYS A 155 -3.48 -5.26 17.03
CA CYS A 155 -4.50 -6.22 16.63
C CYS A 155 -3.95 -7.65 16.49
N ARG A 156 -2.70 -7.81 16.07
CA ARG A 156 -1.99 -9.10 16.08
C ARG A 156 -1.79 -9.61 17.50
N SER A 157 -1.28 -8.77 18.41
CA SER A 157 -0.94 -9.14 19.78
C SER A 157 -2.12 -9.69 20.57
N GLN A 158 -3.30 -9.05 20.45
CA GLN A 158 -4.52 -9.48 21.13
C GLN A 158 -5.00 -10.89 20.73
N ARG A 159 -4.64 -11.37 19.53
CA ARG A 159 -4.99 -12.72 19.05
C ARG A 159 -3.97 -13.78 19.44
N ALA A 160 -2.73 -13.38 19.70
CA ALA A 160 -1.69 -14.28 20.19
C ALA A 160 -1.84 -14.58 21.69
N ALA A 161 -2.53 -13.72 22.44
CA ALA A 161 -2.94 -14.02 23.80
C ALA A 161 -3.97 -15.17 23.78
N PRO A 162 -3.72 -16.31 24.44
CA PRO A 162 -4.72 -17.35 24.56
C PRO A 162 -5.95 -16.73 25.22
N GLN A 163 -7.12 -16.94 24.63
CA GLN A 163 -8.39 -16.67 25.29
C GLN A 163 -8.43 -17.52 26.55
N THR A 164 -7.97 -16.97 27.67
CA THR A 164 -8.35 -17.42 29.01
C THR A 164 -9.85 -17.15 29.11
N ARG A 165 -10.63 -18.09 28.55
CA ARG A 165 -12.07 -18.19 28.78
C ARG A 165 -12.28 -18.20 30.30
N ARG A 166 -12.93 -17.16 30.79
CA ARG A 166 -13.73 -17.24 32.01
C ARG A 166 -15.03 -17.98 31.69
#